data_AF-A0A1L9BAA5-F1
#
_entry.id   AF-A0A1L9BAA5-F1
#
_cell.length_a   1.000
_cell.length_b   1.000
_cell.length_c   1.000
_cell.angle_alpha   90.00
_cell.angle_beta   90.00
_cell.angle_gamma   90.00
#
_symmetry.space_group_name_H-M   'P 1'
#
loop_
_entity.id
_entity.type
_entity.pdbx_description
1 polymer ?
#
loop_
_entity_poly.entity_id
_entity_poly.type
_entity_poly.pdbx_seq_one_letter_code
_entity_poly.pdbx_strand_id
1 'polypeptide(L)'
;MSHIRVSAFRWVPPFAQGLVREFRVRWALEEAGLAYEELLIGPEDQTTDEIDLFHAGEEWAKQRRPAAVEEVRRRLTDLARWMEGPNHLEDRFTAADLLMTTVLNILRHTPLVAEQPVLEAYRVRCAARPAYQKAMADHLAPFARNAPPGT
;
A
#
# COMPACT_ATOMS: atom_id res chain seq x y z
N MET A 1 22.14 7.56 19.50
CA MET A 1 21.41 7.44 18.23
C MET A 1 20.01 6.92 18.55
N SER A 2 18.96 7.54 18.00
CA SER A 2 17.59 7.04 18.16
C SER A 2 17.43 5.73 17.39
N HIS A 3 17.22 4.61 18.07
CA HIS A 3 16.89 3.33 17.44
C HIS A 3 15.40 3.32 17.08
N ILE A 4 15.07 3.64 15.83
CA ILE A 4 13.71 3.49 15.32
C ILE A 4 13.48 2.00 15.04
N ARG A 5 12.39 1.44 15.57
CA ARG A 5 11.94 0.07 15.27
C ARG A 5 10.61 0.10 14.56
N VAL A 6 10.49 -0.68 13.49
CA VAL A 6 9.26 -0.84 12.72
C VAL A 6 8.73 -2.26 12.93
N SER A 7 7.57 -2.37 13.56
CA SER A 7 6.86 -3.66 13.67
C SER A 7 6.22 -4.02 12.32
N ALA A 8 6.49 -5.23 11.84
CA ALA A 8 6.03 -5.72 10.54
C ALA A 8 5.59 -7.18 10.66
N PHE A 9 4.65 -7.62 9.83
CA PHE A 9 4.30 -9.04 9.82
C PHE A 9 5.47 -9.88 9.31
N ARG A 10 5.69 -11.06 9.91
CA ARG A 10 6.68 -12.00 9.41
C ARG A 10 6.31 -12.58 8.05
N TRP A 11 5.01 -12.76 7.82
CA TRP A 11 4.43 -13.27 6.59
C TRP A 11 2.96 -12.84 6.50
N VAL A 12 2.50 -12.53 5.28
CA VAL A 12 1.08 -12.36 4.94
C VAL A 12 0.78 -13.08 3.63
N PRO A 13 -0.50 -13.46 3.39
CA PRO A 13 -0.91 -14.08 2.14
C PRO A 13 -0.53 -13.23 0.90
N PRO A 14 -0.24 -13.85 -0.27
CA PRO A 14 0.22 -13.13 -1.46
C PRO A 14 -0.64 -11.93 -1.87
N PHE A 15 -1.96 -12.01 -1.70
CA PHE A 15 -2.88 -10.92 -2.05
C PHE A 15 -2.68 -9.66 -1.18
N ALA A 16 -2.15 -9.81 0.04
CA ALA A 16 -1.90 -8.71 0.98
C ALA A 16 -0.48 -8.11 0.87
N GLN A 17 0.46 -8.80 0.20
CA GLN A 17 1.84 -8.35 0.10
C GLN A 17 1.95 -7.03 -0.67
N GLY A 18 2.68 -6.05 -0.12
CA GLY A 18 2.73 -4.67 -0.65
C GLY A 18 1.50 -3.79 -0.33
N LEU A 19 0.53 -4.28 0.44
CA LEU A 19 -0.64 -3.50 0.90
C LEU A 19 -0.68 -3.30 2.42
N VAL A 20 0.17 -4.01 3.16
CA VAL A 20 0.28 -3.87 4.61
C VAL A 20 0.78 -2.46 4.97
N ARG A 21 0.28 -1.92 6.08
CA ARG A 21 0.34 -0.48 6.39
C ARG A 21 1.73 0.00 6.81
N GLU A 22 2.55 -0.88 7.38
CA GLU A 22 3.93 -0.63 7.77
C GLU A 22 4.83 -0.28 6.57
N PHE A 23 4.48 -0.72 5.36
CA PHE A 23 5.14 -0.28 4.13
C PHE A 23 5.25 1.25 4.04
N ARG A 24 4.21 1.98 4.49
CA ARG A 24 4.20 3.46 4.51
C ARG A 24 5.27 4.02 5.45
N VAL A 25 5.49 3.36 6.57
CA VAL A 25 6.49 3.75 7.57
C VAL A 25 7.89 3.52 7.01
N ARG A 26 8.14 2.33 6.44
CA ARG A 26 9.41 2.01 5.77
C ARG A 26 9.73 3.03 4.69
N TRP A 27 8.79 3.32 3.79
CA TRP A 27 8.99 4.29 2.72
C TRP A 27 9.25 5.70 3.26
N ALA A 28 8.53 6.14 4.29
CA ALA A 28 8.77 7.46 4.88
C ALA A 28 10.16 7.58 5.52
N LEU A 29 10.64 6.52 6.17
CA LEU A 29 11.98 6.47 6.76
C LEU A 29 13.08 6.50 5.69
N GLU A 30 12.89 5.79 4.59
CA GLU A 30 13.81 5.83 3.44
C GLU A 30 13.87 7.21 2.79
N GLU A 31 12.72 7.87 2.58
CA GLU A 31 12.69 9.26 2.06
C GLU A 31 13.35 10.26 3.02
N ALA A 32 13.28 9.99 4.33
CA ALA A 32 13.92 10.82 5.36
C ALA A 32 15.41 10.48 5.57
N GLY A 33 15.94 9.42 4.95
CA GLY A 33 17.31 8.93 5.19
C GLY A 33 17.53 8.42 6.62
N LEU A 34 16.48 7.98 7.30
CA LEU A 34 16.53 7.52 8.69
C LEU A 34 16.66 5.99 8.73
N ALA A 35 17.74 5.53 9.34
CA ALA A 35 17.94 4.10 9.60
C ALA A 35 16.89 3.58 10.60
N TYR A 36 16.49 2.33 10.40
CA TYR A 36 15.56 1.63 11.29
C TYR A 36 15.87 0.13 11.35
N GLU A 37 15.37 -0.50 12.40
CA GLU A 37 15.40 -1.94 12.60
C GLU A 37 13.99 -2.52 12.43
N GLU A 38 13.91 -3.73 11.89
CA GLU A 38 12.64 -4.45 11.78
C GLU A 38 12.38 -5.33 13.01
N LEU A 39 11.14 -5.30 13.49
CA LEU A 39 10.62 -6.22 14.49
C LEU A 39 9.51 -7.05 13.84
N LEU A 40 9.82 -8.30 13.51
CA LEU A 40 8.84 -9.18 12.87
C LEU A 40 7.89 -9.77 13.91
N ILE A 41 6.59 -9.69 13.65
CA ILE A 41 5.54 -10.26 14.47
C ILE A 41 4.81 -11.38 13.71
N GLY A 42 4.51 -12.48 14.40
CA GLY A 42 3.72 -13.60 13.89
C GLY A 42 2.31 -13.63 14.47
N PRO A 43 1.44 -14.55 14.00
CA PRO A 43 0.13 -14.80 14.61
C PRO A 43 0.20 -15.03 16.13
N GLU A 44 1.28 -15.65 16.61
CA GLU A 44 1.57 -15.89 18.02
C GLU A 44 1.76 -14.61 18.86
N ASP A 45 2.14 -13.50 18.23
CA ASP A 45 2.36 -12.20 18.87
C ASP A 45 1.11 -11.30 18.82
N GLN A 46 0.09 -11.70 18.06
CA GLN A 46 -1.15 -10.94 17.90
C GLN A 46 -2.12 -11.33 19.02
N THR A 47 -2.17 -10.54 20.09
CA THR A 47 -3.08 -10.77 21.25
C THR A 47 -4.54 -10.43 20.98
N THR A 48 -4.94 -10.17 19.73
CA THR A 48 -6.30 -9.77 19.37
C THR A 48 -6.65 -10.37 18.02
N ASP A 49 -7.68 -11.20 18.01
CA ASP A 49 -8.19 -11.91 16.84
C ASP A 49 -8.57 -10.92 15.73
N GLU A 50 -7.82 -11.00 14.63
CA GLU A 50 -7.97 -10.30 13.35
C GLU A 50 -9.24 -10.75 12.57
N ILE A 51 -10.38 -10.86 13.27
CA ILE A 51 -11.67 -11.34 12.73
C ILE A 51 -12.12 -10.51 11.50
N ASP A 52 -11.59 -9.30 11.30
CA ASP A 52 -11.99 -8.33 10.27
C ASP A 52 -11.22 -8.40 8.92
N LEU A 53 -10.14 -9.18 8.77
CA LEU A 53 -9.41 -9.25 7.50
C LEU A 53 -10.20 -10.00 6.38
N PHE A 54 -11.29 -10.72 6.73
CA PHE A 54 -11.76 -11.90 5.99
C PHE A 54 -13.26 -11.96 5.63
N HIS A 55 -14.06 -10.88 5.70
CA HIS A 55 -15.46 -10.92 5.20
C HIS A 55 -15.59 -10.91 3.65
N ALA A 56 -14.60 -11.45 2.93
CA ALA A 56 -14.56 -11.50 1.47
C ALA A 56 -15.66 -12.37 0.83
N GLY A 57 -16.30 -13.24 1.62
CA GLY A 57 -17.31 -14.19 1.16
C GLY A 57 -18.77 -13.82 1.44
N GLU A 58 -19.04 -12.73 2.16
CA GLU A 58 -20.40 -12.45 2.63
C GLU A 58 -21.29 -11.87 1.52
N GLU A 59 -22.53 -12.36 1.41
CA GLU A 59 -23.40 -12.02 0.27
C GLU A 59 -23.81 -10.54 0.21
N TRP A 60 -23.85 -9.86 1.36
CA TRP A 60 -24.09 -8.41 1.38
C TRP A 60 -22.94 -7.63 0.73
N ALA A 61 -21.70 -8.13 0.80
CA ALA A 61 -20.54 -7.49 0.17
C ALA A 61 -20.62 -7.60 -1.37
N LYS A 62 -21.13 -8.73 -1.90
CA LYS A 62 -21.32 -8.93 -3.35
C LYS A 62 -22.39 -8.00 -3.92
N GLN A 63 -23.52 -7.87 -3.23
CA GLN A 63 -24.63 -7.01 -3.66
C GLN A 63 -24.25 -5.51 -3.70
N ARG A 64 -23.39 -5.08 -2.77
CA ARG A 64 -22.97 -3.67 -2.64
C ARG A 64 -21.82 -3.29 -3.57
N ARG A 65 -21.15 -4.27 -4.17
CA ARG A 65 -19.95 -4.07 -5.01
C ARG A 65 -20.16 -3.14 -6.20
N PRO A 66 -21.24 -3.23 -7.01
CA PRO A 66 -21.41 -2.35 -8.17
C PRO A 66 -21.49 -0.86 -7.79
N ALA A 67 -22.28 -0.53 -6.77
CA ALA A 67 -22.41 0.85 -6.28
C ALA A 67 -21.09 1.39 -5.67
N ALA A 68 -20.36 0.54 -4.94
CA ALA A 68 -19.05 0.89 -4.42
C ALA A 68 -18.02 1.15 -5.54
N VAL A 69 -18.03 0.35 -6.60
CA VAL A 69 -17.15 0.55 -7.77
C VAL A 69 -17.46 1.89 -8.45
N GLU A 70 -18.73 2.23 -8.62
CA GLU A 70 -19.12 3.50 -9.26
C GLU A 70 -18.68 4.72 -8.42
N GLU A 71 -18.84 4.67 -7.10
CA GLU A 71 -18.38 5.73 -6.22
C GLU A 71 -16.85 5.86 -6.22
N VAL A 72 -16.12 4.73 -6.27
CA VAL A 72 -14.66 4.75 -6.45
C VAL A 72 -14.28 5.39 -7.78
N ARG A 73 -14.93 5.03 -8.90
CA ARG A 73 -14.69 5.64 -10.22
C ARG A 73 -14.91 7.15 -10.21
N ARG A 74 -15.99 7.60 -9.56
CA ARG A 74 -16.29 9.03 -9.41
C ARG A 74 -15.15 9.76 -8.69
N ARG A 75 -14.69 9.23 -7.55
CA ARG A 75 -13.56 9.81 -6.79
C ARG A 75 -12.25 9.80 -7.56
N LEU A 76 -11.96 8.72 -8.30
CA LEU A 76 -10.77 8.64 -9.14
C LEU A 76 -10.82 9.66 -10.27
N THR A 77 -11.99 9.86 -10.89
CA THR A 77 -12.18 10.91 -11.91
C THR A 77 -11.92 12.31 -11.35
N ASP A 78 -12.48 12.61 -10.17
CA ASP A 78 -12.26 13.91 -9.50
C ASP A 78 -10.78 14.13 -9.17
N LEU A 79 -10.11 13.09 -8.64
CA LEU A 79 -8.68 13.11 -8.35
C LEU A 79 -7.83 13.31 -9.61
N ALA A 80 -8.16 12.60 -10.70
CA ALA A 80 -7.46 12.68 -11.97
C ALA A 80 -7.51 14.10 -12.54
N ARG A 81 -8.69 14.74 -12.53
CA ARG A 81 -8.86 16.14 -12.98
C ARG A 81 -7.99 17.11 -12.19
N TRP A 82 -7.90 16.93 -10.88
CA TRP A 82 -7.05 17.80 -10.07
C TRP A 82 -5.54 17.56 -10.33
N MET A 83 -5.17 16.33 -10.70
CA MET A 83 -3.79 15.95 -11.05
C MET A 83 -3.39 16.22 -12.51
N GLU A 84 -4.28 16.75 -13.35
CA GLU A 84 -3.96 17.05 -14.77
C GLU A 84 -2.91 18.16 -14.95
N GLY A 85 -2.58 18.92 -13.89
CA GLY A 85 -1.55 19.97 -13.89
C GLY A 85 -0.23 19.58 -13.21
N PRO A 86 -0.23 19.28 -11.90
CA PRO A 86 1.00 19.12 -11.14
C PRO A 86 1.56 17.68 -11.17
N ASN A 87 2.90 17.57 -11.16
CA ASN A 87 3.58 16.27 -11.12
C ASN A 87 3.40 15.53 -9.78
N HIS A 88 3.09 16.26 -8.72
CA HIS A 88 2.81 15.75 -7.38
C HIS A 88 1.55 16.45 -6.85
N LEU A 89 1.07 16.06 -5.66
CA LEU A 89 -0.06 16.75 -5.02
C LEU A 89 0.25 18.24 -4.72
N GLU A 90 1.52 18.55 -4.58
CA GLU A 90 2.09 19.88 -4.42
C GLU A 90 3.24 20.07 -5.42
N ASP A 91 3.91 21.23 -5.42
CA ASP A 91 5.07 21.50 -6.29
C ASP A 91 6.27 20.54 -6.06
N ARG A 92 6.25 19.77 -4.96
CA ARG A 92 7.27 18.78 -4.60
C ARG A 92 6.64 17.51 -4.05
N PHE A 93 7.41 16.42 -4.04
CA PHE A 93 7.01 15.19 -3.36
C PHE A 93 6.89 15.40 -1.84
N THR A 94 5.79 14.90 -1.28
CA THR A 94 5.47 15.02 0.15
C THR A 94 4.97 13.70 0.74
N ALA A 95 4.77 13.69 2.07
CA ALA A 95 4.08 12.59 2.74
C ALA A 95 2.68 12.31 2.17
N ALA A 96 2.00 13.33 1.61
CA ALA A 96 0.71 13.13 0.97
C ALA A 96 0.83 12.25 -0.27
N ASP A 97 1.91 12.40 -1.06
CA ASP A 97 2.14 11.59 -2.26
C ASP A 97 2.44 10.14 -1.94
N LEU A 98 3.26 9.94 -0.91
CA LEU A 98 3.53 8.63 -0.34
C LEU A 98 2.22 7.93 0.04
N LEU A 99 1.39 8.60 0.84
CA LEU A 99 0.12 8.05 1.29
C LEU A 99 -0.84 7.79 0.12
N MET A 100 -1.01 8.74 -0.79
CA MET A 100 -1.90 8.62 -1.94
C MET A 100 -1.48 7.47 -2.86
N THR A 101 -0.18 7.31 -3.13
CA THR A 101 0.33 6.17 -3.91
C THR A 101 -0.06 4.84 -3.26
N THR A 102 0.04 4.73 -1.93
CA THR A 102 -0.37 3.50 -1.24
C THR A 102 -1.89 3.26 -1.25
N VAL A 103 -2.70 4.32 -1.34
CA VAL A 103 -4.15 4.21 -1.52
C VAL A 103 -4.47 3.69 -2.91
N LEU A 104 -3.84 4.24 -3.96
CA LEU A 104 -4.02 3.77 -5.34
C LEU A 104 -3.59 2.30 -5.49
N ASN A 105 -2.54 1.87 -4.78
CA ASN A 105 -2.08 0.48 -4.80
C ASN A 105 -3.12 -0.53 -4.29
N ILE A 106 -4.07 -0.13 -3.43
CA ILE A 106 -5.17 -1.01 -2.98
C ILE A 106 -5.98 -1.50 -4.19
N LEU A 107 -6.14 -0.64 -5.19
CA LEU A 107 -6.93 -0.91 -6.39
C LEU A 107 -6.11 -1.57 -7.52
N ARG A 108 -4.82 -1.91 -7.30
CA ARG A 108 -3.93 -2.45 -8.34
C ARG A 108 -4.40 -3.78 -8.95
N HIS A 109 -5.26 -4.50 -8.25
CA HIS A 109 -5.87 -5.75 -8.70
C HIS A 109 -7.11 -5.51 -9.59
N THR A 110 -7.41 -4.26 -9.91
CA THR A 110 -8.55 -3.82 -10.73
C THR A 110 -8.05 -2.91 -11.87
N PRO A 111 -8.81 -2.77 -12.97
CA PRO A 111 -8.45 -1.83 -14.03
C PRO A 111 -8.67 -0.35 -13.66
N LEU A 112 -9.30 -0.05 -12.51
CA LEU A 112 -9.84 1.28 -12.21
C LEU A 112 -8.80 2.42 -12.21
N VAL A 113 -7.57 2.14 -11.77
CA VAL A 113 -6.49 3.14 -11.81
C VAL A 113 -5.90 3.25 -13.21
N ALA A 114 -5.77 2.12 -13.93
CA ALA A 114 -5.24 2.08 -15.29
C ALA A 114 -6.20 2.74 -16.30
N GLU A 115 -7.52 2.73 -16.02
CA GLU A 115 -8.55 3.47 -16.77
C GLU A 115 -8.35 4.99 -16.70
N GLN A 116 -7.53 5.49 -15.76
CA GLN A 116 -7.21 6.90 -15.58
C GLN A 116 -5.70 7.13 -15.81
N PRO A 117 -5.25 7.38 -17.06
CA PRO A 117 -3.82 7.44 -17.40
C PRO A 117 -3.00 8.41 -16.55
N VAL A 118 -3.60 9.53 -16.13
CA VAL A 118 -2.95 10.52 -15.24
C VAL A 118 -2.61 9.91 -13.87
N LEU A 119 -3.53 9.13 -13.29
CA LEU A 119 -3.32 8.47 -12.00
C LEU A 119 -2.32 7.32 -12.11
N GLU A 120 -2.36 6.57 -13.22
CA GLU A 120 -1.38 5.52 -13.46
C GLU A 120 0.02 6.10 -13.63
N ALA A 121 0.18 7.16 -14.42
CA ALA A 121 1.45 7.86 -14.57
C ALA A 121 1.96 8.44 -13.25
N TYR A 122 1.06 9.00 -12.43
CA TYR A 122 1.36 9.48 -11.08
C TYR A 122 1.88 8.37 -10.16
N ARG A 123 1.18 7.23 -10.13
CA ARG A 123 1.57 6.06 -9.35
C ARG A 123 2.92 5.50 -9.80
N VAL A 124 3.14 5.36 -11.10
CA VAL A 124 4.40 4.88 -11.69
C VAL A 124 5.56 5.81 -11.31
N ARG A 125 5.36 7.13 -11.41
CA ARG A 125 6.38 8.12 -11.03
C ARG A 125 6.74 8.04 -9.55
N CYS A 126 5.76 7.89 -8.67
CA CYS A 126 6.02 7.74 -7.24
C CYS A 126 6.71 6.40 -6.92
N ALA A 127 6.32 5.32 -7.60
CA ALA A 127 6.93 3.99 -7.43
C ALA A 127 8.35 3.88 -8.02
N ALA A 128 8.72 4.76 -8.96
CA ALA A 128 10.06 4.82 -9.53
C ALA A 128 11.10 5.44 -8.58
N ARG A 129 10.68 5.99 -7.43
CA ARG A 129 11.59 6.59 -6.45
C ARG A 129 12.49 5.52 -5.81
N PRO A 130 13.80 5.75 -5.63
CA PRO A 130 14.69 4.76 -5.02
C PRO A 130 14.25 4.33 -3.61
N ALA A 131 13.77 5.29 -2.81
CA ALA A 131 13.24 5.02 -1.47
C ALA A 131 12.01 4.10 -1.49
N TYR A 132 11.11 4.26 -2.47
CA TYR A 132 9.98 3.35 -2.67
C TYR A 132 10.48 1.93 -2.98
N GLN A 133 11.40 1.81 -3.94
CA GLN A 133 11.90 0.51 -4.40
C GLN A 133 12.62 -0.23 -3.27
N LYS A 134 13.47 0.47 -2.51
CA LYS A 134 14.14 -0.10 -1.35
C LYS A 134 13.14 -0.50 -0.26
N ALA A 135 12.22 0.39 0.11
CA ALA A 135 11.20 0.08 1.10
C ALA A 135 10.32 -1.10 0.69
N MET A 136 9.97 -1.23 -0.60
CA MET A 136 9.20 -2.35 -1.12
C MET A 136 10.01 -3.65 -1.11
N ALA A 137 11.30 -3.60 -1.46
CA ALA A 137 12.18 -4.77 -1.36
C ALA A 137 12.30 -5.24 0.10
N ASP A 138 12.56 -4.32 1.03
CA ASP A 138 12.66 -4.60 2.47
C ASP A 138 11.32 -5.10 3.04
N HIS A 139 10.20 -4.60 2.52
CA HIS A 139 8.84 -5.06 2.86
C HIS A 139 8.57 -6.50 2.42
N LEU A 140 8.99 -6.87 1.21
CA LEU A 140 8.71 -8.20 0.64
C LEU A 140 9.69 -9.27 1.12
N ALA A 141 10.90 -8.89 1.51
CA ALA A 141 11.96 -9.84 1.85
C ALA A 141 11.60 -10.78 3.02
N PRO A 142 10.99 -10.32 4.15
CA PRO A 142 10.54 -11.22 5.21
C PRO A 142 9.52 -12.25 4.72
N PHE A 143 8.59 -11.85 3.85
CA PHE A 143 7.54 -12.75 3.35
C PHE A 143 8.12 -13.87 2.49
N ALA A 144 9.10 -13.57 1.64
CA ALA A 144 9.79 -14.57 0.85
C ALA A 144 10.58 -15.57 1.73
N ARG A 145 11.19 -15.09 2.81
CA ARG A 145 11.94 -15.94 3.76
C ARG A 145 11.06 -16.82 4.66
N ASN A 146 9.81 -16.41 4.90
CA ASN A 146 8.90 -17.04 5.86
C ASN A 146 7.65 -17.65 5.21
N ALA A 147 7.66 -17.90 3.90
CA ALA A 147 6.54 -18.50 3.20
C ALA A 147 6.18 -19.88 3.81
N PRO A 148 4.91 -20.12 4.20
CA PRO A 148 4.46 -21.43 4.64
C PRO A 148 4.66 -22.49 3.55
N PRO A 149 4.87 -23.76 3.91
CA PRO A 149 4.92 -24.84 2.93
C PRO A 149 3.62 -24.89 2.09
N GLY A 150 3.76 -24.88 0.76
CA GLY A 150 2.64 -25.06 -0.18
C GLY A 150 1.93 -23.79 -0.65
N THR A 151 2.46 -22.59 -0.37
CA THR A 151 1.99 -21.30 -0.92
C THR A 151 2.70 -20.90 -2.21
#